data_AF-A0A838W9L5-F1
#
_entry.id   AF-A0A838W9L5-F1
#
_cell.length_a   1.000
_cell.length_b   1.000
_cell.length_c   1.000
_cell.angle_alpha   90.00
_cell.angle_beta   90.00
_cell.angle_gamma   90.00
#
_symmetry.space_group_name_H-M   'P 1'
#
loop_
_entity.id
_entity.type
_entity.pdbx_description
1 polymer ?
#
loop_
_entity_poly.entity_id
_entity_poly.type
_entity_poly.pdbx_seq_one_letter_code
_entity_poly.pdbx_strand_id
1 'polypeptide(L)'
;MDRSIDVMQPSLNPPPECSRLPAPLSIRVERVLLLAPPVYDSRLHWADWQQPTGLLRLSTVLRARGAEVRLLNALEVEPGRRLRRQKVDLLNLDGQEVVRWRYGRAQKELERTLRTLAEGSWHPELVVVECLTTFWWEGAAEAIRSIRSVFPHARVALIGAYAALAPEHAREHSGADDVIETPLTGLSALAADLSLLAGPRSTYISLDGGRRTSGDIADEIRDACGYGVARLAFTELIAGPAAERLADVLEEVLQRGIRVRMHALGNVRPSDLLAHPELPALMRRGGFSQICFADDRDQPADGSATDELVSSYHRAAELCHLGGFPTRTECLVGAVSLGRPGEDLEERARAATLVSHAIGAVIVWPYQPAPSELPPSVPLEMQNGKLFPFRQHAGHTYRDYLHVLGLGVVLNAKYRDHTFDFLGDSMIARLFRDSIARDSWIAHESIKGPVQLPVLRR
;
A
#
# COMPACT_ATOMS: atom_id res chain seq x y z
N MET A 1 -9.91 -38.67 -19.38
CA MET A 1 -8.68 -38.94 -18.59
C MET A 1 -8.51 -37.78 -17.65
N ASP A 2 -8.99 -37.99 -16.44
CA ASP A 2 -8.87 -37.10 -15.29
C ASP A 2 -7.39 -36.79 -15.04
N ARG A 3 -7.02 -35.51 -15.03
CA ARG A 3 -5.74 -35.07 -14.47
C ARG A 3 -6.08 -34.18 -13.28
N SER A 4 -6.36 -34.83 -12.17
CA SER A 4 -6.23 -34.25 -10.84
C SER A 4 -4.83 -33.65 -10.73
N ILE A 5 -4.76 -32.32 -10.75
CA ILE A 5 -3.57 -31.58 -10.36
C ILE A 5 -3.51 -31.76 -8.84
N ASP A 6 -2.63 -32.66 -8.38
CA ASP A 6 -2.25 -32.70 -6.97
C ASP A 6 -1.68 -31.31 -6.64
N VAL A 7 -2.47 -30.51 -5.92
CA VAL A 7 -1.98 -29.30 -5.27
C VAL A 7 -1.05 -29.79 -4.16
N MET A 8 0.22 -29.95 -4.51
CA MET A 8 1.29 -30.30 -3.60
C MET A 8 1.20 -29.35 -2.41
N GLN A 9 0.97 -29.88 -1.21
CA GLN A 9 1.08 -29.07 0.00
C GLN A 9 2.49 -28.48 0.03
N PRO A 10 2.64 -27.16 0.18
CA PRO A 10 3.96 -26.54 0.22
C PRO A 10 4.79 -27.25 1.29
N SER A 11 6.05 -27.50 0.97
CA SER A 11 7.03 -27.99 1.95
C SER A 11 7.05 -26.98 3.09
N LEU A 12 6.35 -27.29 4.17
CA LEU A 12 6.51 -26.62 5.44
C LEU A 12 7.94 -26.94 5.89
N ASN A 13 8.91 -26.12 5.48
CA ASN A 13 10.24 -26.11 6.07
C ASN A 13 10.09 -26.08 7.61
N PRO A 14 11.01 -26.74 8.35
CA PRO A 14 10.86 -26.98 9.78
C PRO A 14 10.54 -25.68 10.54
N PRO A 15 9.72 -25.76 11.61
CA PRO A 15 9.22 -24.58 12.30
C PRO A 15 10.40 -23.72 12.77
N PRO A 16 10.33 -22.38 12.70
CA PRO A 16 11.29 -21.59 13.43
C PRO A 16 11.04 -21.86 14.91
N GLU A 17 11.95 -22.60 15.54
CA GLU A 17 12.08 -22.69 17.01
C GLU A 17 12.35 -21.32 17.66
N CYS A 18 12.20 -20.20 16.94
CA CYS A 18 12.55 -18.87 17.39
C CYS A 18 11.52 -17.77 17.07
N SER A 19 10.28 -18.10 16.67
CA SER A 19 9.20 -17.10 16.67
C SER A 19 8.59 -17.00 18.06
N ARG A 20 9.18 -16.16 18.92
CA ARG A 20 8.57 -15.79 20.21
C ARG A 20 7.31 -14.96 19.92
N LEU A 21 6.19 -15.65 19.75
CA LEU A 21 4.89 -14.98 19.80
C LEU A 21 4.72 -14.38 21.21
N PRO A 22 4.16 -13.17 21.33
CA PRO A 22 3.89 -12.56 22.62
C PRO A 22 2.93 -13.46 23.41
N ALA A 23 2.99 -13.38 24.75
CA ALA A 23 2.30 -14.31 25.65
C ALA A 23 0.83 -14.60 25.29
N PRO A 24 0.01 -13.60 24.89
CA PRO A 24 -1.37 -13.87 24.45
C PRO A 24 -1.50 -14.83 23.27
N LEU A 25 -0.54 -14.80 22.35
CA LEU A 25 -0.51 -15.60 21.12
C LEU A 25 0.37 -16.86 21.24
N SER A 26 1.09 -17.03 22.34
CA SER A 26 1.92 -18.22 22.59
C SER A 26 1.17 -19.36 23.28
N ILE A 27 -0.04 -19.10 23.80
CA ILE A 27 -0.89 -20.12 24.41
C ILE A 27 -1.28 -21.13 23.34
N ARG A 28 -1.15 -22.43 23.68
CA ARG A 28 -1.57 -23.51 22.78
C ARG A 28 -3.09 -23.50 22.70
N VAL A 29 -3.59 -23.23 21.50
CA VAL A 29 -5.00 -23.24 21.13
C VAL A 29 -5.17 -24.14 19.91
N GLU A 30 -6.31 -24.83 19.83
CA GLU A 30 -6.60 -25.76 18.74
C GLU A 30 -7.26 -25.08 17.55
N ARG A 31 -8.07 -24.04 17.78
CA ARG A 31 -8.90 -23.42 16.73
C ARG A 31 -8.76 -21.90 16.75
N VAL A 32 -8.19 -21.35 15.67
CA VAL A 32 -7.92 -19.91 15.54
C VAL A 32 -8.64 -19.33 14.33
N LEU A 33 -9.39 -18.25 14.55
CA LEU A 33 -9.93 -17.42 13.49
C LEU A 33 -9.05 -16.19 13.30
N LEU A 34 -8.45 -16.04 12.13
CA LEU A 34 -7.78 -14.80 11.72
C LEU A 34 -8.79 -13.91 11.02
N LEU A 35 -8.80 -12.61 11.32
CA LEU A 35 -9.75 -11.68 10.74
C LEU A 35 -9.06 -10.39 10.28
N ALA A 36 -9.19 -10.10 8.98
CA ALA A 36 -8.89 -8.79 8.42
C ALA A 36 -10.20 -7.98 8.35
N PRO A 37 -10.34 -6.87 9.09
CA PRO A 37 -11.60 -6.17 9.28
C PRO A 37 -11.99 -5.31 8.06
N PRO A 38 -13.24 -4.82 7.98
CA PRO A 38 -13.57 -3.72 7.10
C PRO A 38 -12.74 -2.48 7.47
N VAL A 39 -12.63 -1.50 6.57
CA VAL A 39 -11.86 -0.28 6.83
C VAL A 39 -12.67 0.97 6.57
N TYR A 40 -12.45 2.00 7.38
CA TYR A 40 -13.13 3.29 7.29
C TYR A 40 -12.13 4.32 6.73
N ASP A 41 -12.40 4.86 5.54
CA ASP A 41 -11.46 5.74 4.85
C ASP A 41 -12.18 6.72 3.91
N SER A 42 -11.53 7.83 3.56
CA SER A 42 -12.01 8.71 2.49
C SER A 42 -11.75 8.10 1.11
N ARG A 43 -10.63 7.38 0.94
CA ARG A 43 -10.25 6.68 -0.30
C ARG A 43 -9.33 5.50 -0.01
N LEU A 44 -9.69 4.29 -0.44
CA LEU A 44 -8.80 3.14 -0.38
C LEU A 44 -8.04 2.95 -1.71
N HIS A 45 -6.93 3.68 -1.85
CA HIS A 45 -5.99 3.49 -2.97
C HIS A 45 -5.35 2.09 -2.88
N TRP A 46 -4.98 1.52 -4.03
CA TRP A 46 -4.32 0.21 -4.09
C TRP A 46 -5.11 -0.93 -3.44
N ALA A 47 -6.45 -0.86 -3.48
CA ALA A 47 -7.33 -1.91 -2.96
C ALA A 47 -6.98 -3.31 -3.53
N ASP A 48 -6.54 -3.37 -4.79
CA ASP A 48 -6.14 -4.62 -5.45
C ASP A 48 -4.83 -5.22 -4.91
N TRP A 49 -4.11 -4.50 -4.05
CA TRP A 49 -2.90 -4.93 -3.36
C TRP A 49 -3.14 -5.12 -1.85
N GLN A 50 -4.38 -5.00 -1.37
CA GLN A 50 -4.71 -5.26 0.03
C GLN A 50 -4.66 -6.76 0.28
N GLN A 51 -3.74 -7.18 1.15
CA GLN A 51 -3.60 -8.56 1.58
C GLN A 51 -3.21 -8.55 3.06
N PRO A 52 -3.83 -9.38 3.92
CA PRO A 52 -3.50 -9.44 5.34
C PRO A 52 -2.22 -10.28 5.56
N THR A 53 -1.11 -9.87 4.97
CA THR A 53 0.14 -10.64 4.93
C THR A 53 0.66 -10.97 6.33
N GLY A 54 0.45 -10.10 7.32
CA GLY A 54 0.76 -10.37 8.72
C GLY A 54 -0.01 -11.57 9.27
N LEU A 55 -1.33 -11.62 9.02
CA LEU A 55 -2.17 -12.77 9.37
C LEU A 55 -1.79 -14.04 8.60
N LEU A 56 -1.49 -13.94 7.31
CA LEU A 56 -1.10 -15.11 6.50
C LEU A 56 0.21 -15.73 7.00
N ARG A 57 1.19 -14.92 7.41
CA ARG A 57 2.45 -15.40 8.01
C ARG A 57 2.23 -15.92 9.43
N LEU A 58 1.33 -15.31 10.19
CA LEU A 58 0.93 -15.81 11.51
C LEU A 58 0.28 -17.20 11.41
N SER A 59 -0.53 -17.46 10.37
CA SER A 59 -1.09 -18.79 10.10
C SER A 59 -0.01 -19.87 9.99
N THR A 60 1.09 -19.59 9.29
CA THR A 60 2.22 -20.52 9.14
C THR A 60 2.77 -20.96 10.51
N VAL A 61 2.93 -20.03 11.46
CA VAL A 61 3.38 -20.37 12.83
C VAL A 61 2.32 -21.16 13.59
N LEU A 62 1.06 -20.71 13.53
CA LEU A 62 -0.02 -21.33 14.29
C LEU A 62 -0.31 -22.76 13.84
N ARG A 63 -0.33 -23.01 12.52
CA ARG A 63 -0.49 -24.36 11.95
C ARG A 63 0.67 -25.27 12.32
N ALA A 64 1.91 -24.76 12.31
CA ALA A 64 3.08 -25.52 12.76
C ALA A 64 3.00 -25.92 14.25
N ARG A 65 2.21 -25.21 15.06
CA ARG A 65 1.91 -25.55 16.46
C ARG A 65 0.68 -26.46 16.63
N GLY A 66 0.10 -26.92 15.52
CA GLY A 66 -1.04 -27.84 15.50
C GLY A 66 -2.42 -27.17 15.55
N ALA A 67 -2.51 -25.84 15.39
CA ALA A 67 -3.81 -25.16 15.36
C ALA A 67 -4.50 -25.33 13.99
N GLU A 68 -5.80 -25.59 13.98
CA GLU A 68 -6.66 -25.41 12.82
C GLU A 68 -6.95 -23.91 12.66
N VAL A 69 -6.44 -23.33 11.56
CA VAL A 69 -6.54 -21.89 11.28
C VAL A 69 -7.51 -21.65 10.14
N ARG A 70 -8.46 -20.73 10.35
CA ARG A 70 -9.37 -20.19 9.32
C ARG A 70 -9.16 -18.68 9.19
N LEU A 71 -9.39 -18.14 7.99
CA LEU A 71 -9.30 -16.71 7.70
C LEU A 71 -10.66 -16.16 7.29
N LEU A 72 -11.01 -15.00 7.83
CA LEU A 72 -12.12 -14.18 7.37
C LEU A 72 -11.58 -12.81 6.95
N ASN A 73 -11.46 -12.58 5.64
CA ASN A 73 -10.98 -11.31 5.10
C ASN A 73 -12.17 -10.47 4.60
N ALA A 74 -12.50 -9.39 5.31
CA ALA A 74 -13.57 -8.49 4.93
C ALA A 74 -13.24 -7.63 3.70
N LEU A 75 -11.96 -7.48 3.34
CA LEU A 75 -11.51 -6.78 2.13
C LEU A 75 -11.31 -7.71 0.93
N GLU A 76 -11.56 -9.01 1.09
CA GLU A 76 -11.47 -9.96 -0.01
C GLU A 76 -12.50 -9.63 -1.10
N VAL A 77 -12.06 -9.62 -2.35
CA VAL A 77 -12.87 -9.31 -3.52
C VAL A 77 -12.95 -10.54 -4.41
N GLU A 78 -14.16 -11.02 -4.65
CA GLU A 78 -14.40 -12.10 -5.61
C GLU A 78 -13.90 -11.71 -7.02
N PRO A 79 -13.35 -12.66 -7.79
CA PRO A 79 -12.96 -12.42 -9.18
C PRO A 79 -14.07 -11.72 -9.99
N GLY A 80 -13.75 -10.57 -10.58
CA GLY A 80 -14.69 -9.80 -11.41
C GLY A 80 -15.68 -8.91 -10.64
N ARG A 81 -15.59 -8.86 -9.31
CA ARG A 81 -16.32 -7.89 -8.48
C ARG A 81 -15.43 -6.70 -8.12
N ARG A 82 -16.06 -5.60 -7.72
CA ARG A 82 -15.37 -4.45 -7.11
C ARG A 82 -15.54 -4.53 -5.60
N LEU A 83 -14.54 -4.05 -4.87
CA LEU A 83 -14.63 -3.89 -3.43
C LEU A 83 -15.86 -3.05 -3.07
N ARG A 84 -16.72 -3.59 -2.21
CA ARG A 84 -17.91 -2.88 -1.74
C ARG A 84 -17.49 -1.70 -0.87
N ARG A 85 -18.26 -0.61 -0.97
CA ARG A 85 -18.16 0.55 -0.10
C ARG A 85 -19.53 1.09 0.26
N GLN A 86 -19.67 1.61 1.47
CA GLN A 86 -20.88 2.25 1.98
C GLN A 86 -20.53 3.64 2.53
N LYS A 87 -21.29 4.67 2.16
CA LYS A 87 -21.13 6.02 2.75
C LYS A 87 -21.54 5.94 4.22
N VAL A 88 -20.63 6.32 5.12
CA VAL A 88 -20.90 6.33 6.57
C VAL A 88 -20.98 7.74 7.12
N ASP A 89 -20.28 8.69 6.51
CA ASP A 89 -20.24 10.07 6.99
C ASP A 89 -19.90 11.05 5.85
N LEU A 90 -20.11 12.34 6.10
CA LEU A 90 -19.73 13.45 5.24
C LEU A 90 -19.00 14.51 6.05
N LEU A 91 -17.68 14.54 5.90
CA LEU A 91 -16.81 15.51 6.55
C LEU A 91 -16.86 16.84 5.78
N ASN A 92 -16.81 17.96 6.50
CA ASN A 92 -16.58 19.28 5.92
C ASN A 92 -15.15 19.72 6.24
N LEU A 93 -14.30 19.77 5.21
CA LEU A 93 -12.92 20.25 5.31
C LEU A 93 -12.79 21.56 4.56
N ASP A 94 -12.82 22.67 5.30
CA ASP A 94 -12.63 24.02 4.76
C ASP A 94 -13.62 24.34 3.62
N GLY A 95 -14.89 23.95 3.81
CA GLY A 95 -15.97 24.12 2.83
C GLY A 95 -16.00 23.06 1.72
N GLN A 96 -15.13 22.04 1.77
CA GLN A 96 -15.18 20.89 0.86
C GLN A 96 -15.83 19.68 1.53
N GLU A 97 -16.77 19.05 0.84
CA GLU A 97 -17.42 17.81 1.28
C GLU A 97 -16.54 16.60 0.96
N VAL A 98 -16.10 15.88 2.00
CA VAL A 98 -15.32 14.64 1.87
C VAL A 98 -16.11 13.48 2.46
N VAL A 99 -16.45 12.52 1.60
CA VAL A 99 -17.21 11.35 2.03
C VAL A 99 -16.28 10.38 2.77
N ARG A 100 -16.67 9.95 3.97
CA ARG A 100 -16.06 8.81 4.66
C ARG A 100 -16.82 7.54 4.25
N TRP A 101 -16.08 6.54 3.82
CA TRP A 101 -16.60 5.26 3.34
C TRP A 101 -16.18 4.14 4.28
N ARG A 102 -17.08 3.18 4.50
CA ARG A 102 -16.75 1.84 5.00
C ARG A 102 -16.53 0.91 3.82
N TYR A 103 -15.32 0.39 3.67
CA TYR A 103 -14.92 -0.57 2.64
C TYR A 103 -14.92 -2.01 3.16
N GLY A 104 -15.28 -2.95 2.29
CA GLY A 104 -15.32 -4.38 2.60
C GLY A 104 -16.74 -4.97 2.62
N ARG A 105 -16.84 -6.27 2.93
CA ARG A 105 -18.10 -7.02 3.07
C ARG A 105 -19.07 -6.26 3.97
N ALA A 106 -20.35 -6.27 3.63
CA ALA A 106 -21.36 -5.57 4.44
C ALA A 106 -21.41 -6.16 5.85
N GLN A 107 -21.70 -5.35 6.87
CA GLN A 107 -21.75 -5.82 8.27
C GLN A 107 -22.65 -7.06 8.43
N LYS A 108 -23.85 -7.03 7.84
CA LYS A 108 -24.80 -8.16 7.85
C LYS A 108 -24.25 -9.42 7.17
N GLU A 109 -23.40 -9.27 6.15
CA GLU A 109 -22.75 -10.39 5.47
C GLU A 109 -21.66 -10.99 6.37
N LEU A 110 -20.84 -10.15 7.01
CA LEU A 110 -19.82 -10.57 7.98
C LEU A 110 -20.45 -11.36 9.13
N GLU A 111 -21.48 -10.80 9.76
CA GLU A 111 -22.21 -11.46 10.84
C GLU A 111 -22.88 -12.77 10.39
N ARG A 112 -23.40 -12.82 9.16
CA ARG A 112 -23.97 -14.05 8.61
C ARG A 112 -22.89 -15.11 8.46
N THR A 113 -21.72 -14.76 7.92
CA THR A 113 -20.59 -15.70 7.81
C THR A 113 -20.15 -16.22 9.18
N LEU A 114 -20.08 -15.35 10.19
CA LEU A 114 -19.76 -15.76 11.57
C LEU A 114 -20.84 -16.70 12.14
N ARG A 115 -22.14 -16.41 11.95
CA ARG A 115 -23.23 -17.27 12.41
C ARG A 115 -23.22 -18.63 11.72
N THR A 116 -23.03 -18.68 10.41
CA THR A 116 -22.89 -19.94 9.66
C THR A 116 -21.68 -20.75 10.14
N LEU A 117 -20.58 -20.09 10.51
CA LEU A 117 -19.45 -20.76 11.12
C LEU A 117 -19.80 -21.36 12.50
N ALA A 118 -20.59 -20.65 13.31
CA ALA A 118 -21.06 -21.11 14.62
C ALA A 118 -22.11 -22.23 14.57
N GLU A 119 -22.79 -22.43 13.43
CA GLU A 119 -23.70 -23.57 13.22
C GLU A 119 -22.93 -24.89 13.03
N GLY A 120 -21.64 -24.82 12.68
CA GLY A 120 -20.78 -25.99 12.52
C GLY A 120 -20.21 -26.52 13.84
N SER A 121 -19.44 -27.60 13.78
CA SER A 121 -18.71 -28.13 14.94
C SER A 121 -17.47 -27.31 15.32
N TRP A 122 -17.01 -26.42 14.43
CA TRP A 122 -15.80 -25.64 14.61
C TRP A 122 -16.09 -24.30 15.29
N HIS A 123 -15.49 -24.08 16.46
CA HIS A 123 -15.62 -22.84 17.23
C HIS A 123 -14.24 -22.31 17.60
N PRO A 124 -13.92 -21.02 17.34
CA PRO A 124 -12.61 -20.48 17.65
C PRO A 124 -12.44 -20.34 19.17
N GLU A 125 -11.25 -20.70 19.65
CA GLU A 125 -10.80 -20.41 21.02
C GLU A 125 -10.11 -19.04 21.07
N LEU A 126 -9.46 -18.68 19.97
CA LEU A 126 -8.79 -17.40 19.76
C LEU A 126 -9.23 -16.80 18.43
N VAL A 127 -9.52 -15.50 18.46
CA VAL A 127 -9.71 -14.67 17.27
C VAL A 127 -8.62 -13.61 17.23
N VAL A 128 -7.88 -13.52 16.13
CA VAL A 128 -6.84 -12.50 15.93
C VAL A 128 -7.32 -11.51 14.88
N VAL A 129 -7.49 -10.25 15.27
CA VAL A 129 -7.90 -9.16 14.38
C VAL A 129 -6.69 -8.29 14.06
N GLU A 130 -6.42 -8.03 12.78
CA GLU A 130 -5.33 -7.15 12.34
C GLU A 130 -5.85 -5.76 11.99
N CYS A 131 -5.20 -4.70 12.50
CA CYS A 131 -5.47 -3.32 12.11
C CYS A 131 -4.17 -2.61 11.70
N LEU A 132 -4.00 -2.41 10.39
CA LEU A 132 -2.75 -1.94 9.78
C LEU A 132 -2.49 -0.44 9.97
N THR A 133 -3.51 0.38 10.23
CA THR A 133 -3.35 1.82 10.43
C THR A 133 -4.29 2.31 11.54
N THR A 134 -3.88 3.36 12.25
CA THR A 134 -4.61 3.89 13.42
C THR A 134 -5.97 4.48 13.05
N PHE A 135 -6.08 5.17 11.90
CA PHE A 135 -7.33 5.75 11.42
C PHE A 135 -8.34 4.72 10.89
N TRP A 136 -8.01 3.43 10.83
CA TRP A 136 -8.94 2.34 10.49
C TRP A 136 -9.54 1.63 11.72
N TRP A 137 -9.28 2.13 12.93
CA TRP A 137 -9.66 1.49 14.19
C TRP A 137 -11.16 1.14 14.29
N GLU A 138 -12.04 1.95 13.71
CA GLU A 138 -13.50 1.74 13.75
C GLU A 138 -13.90 0.40 13.13
N GLY A 139 -13.22 0.00 12.06
CA GLY A 139 -13.47 -1.26 11.38
C GLY A 139 -13.03 -2.47 12.19
N ALA A 140 -11.90 -2.35 12.91
CA ALA A 140 -11.47 -3.37 13.87
C ALA A 140 -12.47 -3.51 15.02
N ALA A 141 -12.91 -2.38 15.60
CA ALA A 141 -13.91 -2.38 16.66
C ALA A 141 -15.26 -2.96 16.20
N GLU A 142 -15.71 -2.67 14.97
CA GLU A 142 -16.90 -3.27 14.37
C GLU A 142 -16.80 -4.79 14.24
N ALA A 143 -15.66 -5.28 13.74
CA ALA A 143 -15.43 -6.70 13.60
C ALA A 143 -15.41 -7.42 14.96
N ILE A 144 -14.73 -6.84 15.95
CA ILE A 144 -14.64 -7.39 17.31
C ILE A 144 -16.03 -7.46 17.97
N ARG A 145 -16.85 -6.40 17.84
CA ARG A 145 -18.25 -6.45 18.32
C ARG A 145 -19.05 -7.59 17.69
N SER A 146 -18.89 -7.79 16.37
CA SER A 146 -19.55 -8.87 15.64
C SER A 146 -19.08 -10.25 16.12
N ILE A 147 -17.78 -10.42 16.36
CA ILE A 147 -17.20 -11.64 16.93
C ILE A 147 -17.79 -11.91 18.31
N ARG A 148 -17.84 -10.92 19.21
CA ARG A 148 -18.36 -11.10 20.58
C ARG A 148 -19.83 -11.49 20.61
N SER A 149 -20.62 -10.98 19.67
CA SER A 149 -22.04 -11.35 19.57
C SER A 149 -22.25 -12.81 19.17
N VAL A 150 -21.29 -13.44 18.48
CA VAL A 150 -21.44 -14.80 17.93
C VAL A 150 -20.61 -15.82 18.70
N PHE A 151 -19.40 -15.45 19.11
CA PHE A 151 -18.44 -16.27 19.84
C PHE A 151 -18.05 -15.58 21.16
N PRO A 152 -18.97 -15.43 22.13
CA PRO A 152 -18.69 -14.72 23.38
C PRO A 152 -17.60 -15.38 24.23
N HIS A 153 -17.34 -16.68 24.02
CA HIS A 153 -16.31 -17.44 24.72
C HIS A 153 -14.92 -17.32 24.10
N ALA A 154 -14.83 -16.88 22.84
CA ALA A 154 -13.54 -16.78 22.16
C ALA A 154 -12.77 -15.57 22.69
N ARG A 155 -11.48 -15.80 22.98
CA ARG A 155 -10.56 -14.72 23.33
C ARG A 155 -10.23 -13.92 22.07
N VAL A 156 -10.19 -12.60 22.15
CA VAL A 156 -9.96 -11.72 20.99
C VAL A 156 -8.67 -10.92 21.18
N ALA A 157 -7.69 -11.14 20.31
CA ALA A 157 -6.43 -10.40 20.29
C ALA A 157 -6.38 -9.44 19.10
N LEU A 158 -6.00 -8.18 19.35
CA LEU A 158 -5.79 -7.16 18.33
C LEU A 158 -4.29 -6.98 18.06
N ILE A 159 -3.89 -7.06 16.79
CA ILE A 159 -2.53 -6.86 16.32
C ILE A 159 -2.45 -5.76 15.25
N GLY A 160 -1.23 -5.36 14.88
CA GLY A 160 -0.96 -4.43 13.78
C GLY A 160 -0.53 -3.04 14.27
N ALA A 161 -0.25 -2.13 13.34
CA ALA A 161 0.30 -0.82 13.68
C ALA A 161 -0.64 0.00 14.59
N TYR A 162 -1.96 -0.19 14.49
CA TYR A 162 -2.88 0.47 15.42
C TYR A 162 -2.64 0.06 16.88
N ALA A 163 -2.51 -1.25 17.14
CA ALA A 163 -2.25 -1.78 18.48
C ALA A 163 -0.91 -1.28 19.05
N ALA A 164 0.10 -1.10 18.19
CA ALA A 164 1.43 -0.64 18.58
C ALA A 164 1.52 0.89 18.77
N LEU A 165 0.90 1.67 17.89
CA LEU A 165 1.06 3.13 17.84
C LEU A 165 0.03 3.88 18.70
N ALA A 166 -1.12 3.27 19.02
CA ALA A 166 -2.16 3.87 19.86
C ALA A 166 -2.74 2.84 20.86
N PRO A 167 -1.90 2.25 21.73
CA PRO A 167 -2.30 1.13 22.59
C PRO A 167 -3.38 1.49 23.61
N GLU A 168 -3.34 2.68 24.20
CA GLU A 168 -4.36 3.15 25.14
C GLU A 168 -5.72 3.26 24.46
N HIS A 169 -5.77 3.94 23.31
CA HIS A 169 -6.97 4.04 22.49
C HIS A 169 -7.49 2.66 22.08
N ALA A 170 -6.60 1.72 21.72
CA ALA A 170 -6.96 0.35 21.38
C ALA A 170 -7.61 -0.41 22.55
N ARG A 171 -7.07 -0.32 23.76
CA ARG A 171 -7.67 -0.99 24.93
C ARG A 171 -9.06 -0.45 25.26
N GLU A 172 -9.25 0.86 25.11
CA GLU A 172 -10.52 1.52 25.42
C GLU A 172 -11.60 1.29 24.34
N HIS A 173 -11.23 1.35 23.05
CA HIS A 173 -12.22 1.45 21.96
C HIS A 173 -12.40 0.18 21.12
N SER A 174 -11.46 -0.76 21.15
CA SER A 174 -11.53 -1.94 20.26
C SER A 174 -12.46 -3.05 20.77
N GLY A 175 -12.56 -3.23 22.08
CA GLY A 175 -13.24 -4.38 22.71
C GLY A 175 -12.45 -5.70 22.69
N ALA A 176 -11.17 -5.67 22.31
CA ALA A 176 -10.27 -6.83 22.39
C ALA A 176 -9.96 -7.21 23.85
N ASP A 177 -9.73 -8.50 24.11
CA ASP A 177 -9.17 -8.97 25.39
C ASP A 177 -7.69 -8.59 25.51
N ASP A 178 -6.97 -8.67 24.39
CA ASP A 178 -5.54 -8.39 24.35
C ASP A 178 -5.21 -7.43 23.22
N VAL A 179 -4.44 -6.40 23.56
CA VAL A 179 -3.83 -5.49 22.58
C VAL A 179 -2.34 -5.83 22.50
N ILE A 180 -1.90 -6.26 21.32
CA ILE A 180 -0.51 -6.66 21.10
C ILE A 180 0.29 -5.46 20.60
N GLU A 181 0.95 -4.79 21.54
CA GLU A 181 1.67 -3.53 21.30
C GLU A 181 3.00 -3.74 20.58
N THR A 182 3.59 -4.92 20.76
CA THR A 182 4.87 -5.27 20.15
C THR A 182 4.67 -5.84 18.75
N PRO A 183 5.45 -5.41 17.74
CA PRO A 183 5.48 -6.07 16.45
C PRO A 183 5.76 -7.57 16.58
N LEU A 184 5.11 -8.39 15.74
CA LEU A 184 5.33 -9.83 15.71
C LEU A 184 6.66 -10.15 15.02
N THR A 185 7.74 -10.05 15.79
CA THR A 185 9.12 -10.24 15.30
C THR A 185 9.32 -11.63 14.69
N GLY A 186 9.97 -11.69 13.53
CA GLY A 186 10.31 -12.94 12.86
C GLY A 186 9.24 -13.48 11.92
N LEU A 187 8.03 -12.90 11.87
CA LEU A 187 7.04 -13.31 10.86
C LEU A 187 7.52 -13.04 9.43
N SER A 188 8.34 -12.01 9.21
CA SER A 188 8.95 -11.71 7.91
C SER A 188 9.80 -12.87 7.36
N ALA A 189 10.33 -13.73 8.22
CA ALA A 189 11.09 -14.91 7.83
C ALA A 189 10.24 -16.03 7.22
N LEU A 190 8.91 -15.90 7.31
CA LEU A 190 7.96 -16.94 6.94
C LEU A 190 7.28 -16.62 5.62
N ALA A 191 7.05 -17.68 4.85
CA ALA A 191 6.16 -17.62 3.71
C ALA A 191 4.72 -17.35 4.16
N ALA A 192 3.99 -16.56 3.38
CA ALA A 192 2.57 -16.31 3.60
C ALA A 192 1.75 -17.58 3.29
N ASP A 193 0.83 -17.96 4.17
CA ASP A 193 -0.07 -19.10 3.95
C ASP A 193 -1.18 -18.76 2.93
N LEU A 194 -0.85 -18.84 1.64
CA LEU A 194 -1.75 -18.52 0.54
C LEU A 194 -2.92 -19.50 0.39
N SER A 195 -2.87 -20.67 1.03
CA SER A 195 -3.99 -21.63 1.03
C SER A 195 -5.25 -21.10 1.72
N LEU A 196 -5.12 -20.04 2.54
CA LEU A 196 -6.22 -19.37 3.21
C LEU A 196 -6.98 -18.38 2.32
N LEU A 197 -6.50 -18.08 1.11
CA LEU A 197 -7.11 -17.12 0.20
C LEU A 197 -7.82 -17.82 -0.95
N ALA A 198 -8.98 -17.31 -1.35
CA ALA A 198 -9.70 -17.82 -2.51
C ALA A 198 -9.14 -17.23 -3.82
N GLY A 199 -8.08 -17.85 -4.35
CA GLY A 199 -7.49 -17.47 -5.64
C GLY A 199 -6.73 -16.13 -5.57
N PRO A 200 -5.64 -16.04 -4.79
CA PRO A 200 -4.87 -14.81 -4.63
C PRO A 200 -4.28 -14.34 -5.97
N ARG A 201 -4.65 -13.12 -6.40
CA ARG A 201 -4.09 -12.52 -7.63
C ARG A 201 -2.72 -11.89 -7.41
N SER A 202 -2.46 -11.45 -6.19
CA SER A 202 -1.21 -10.84 -5.79
C SER A 202 -0.76 -11.31 -4.41
N THR A 203 0.54 -11.21 -4.15
CA THR A 203 1.11 -11.46 -2.83
C THR A 203 2.29 -10.54 -2.52
N TYR A 204 2.66 -10.48 -1.25
CA TYR A 204 3.89 -9.83 -0.80
C TYR A 204 4.90 -10.85 -0.33
N ILE A 205 6.16 -10.63 -0.69
CA ILE A 205 7.30 -11.46 -0.29
C ILE A 205 8.28 -10.64 0.52
N SER A 206 8.88 -11.27 1.51
CA SER A 206 9.87 -10.64 2.40
C SER A 206 11.25 -11.20 2.08
N LEU A 207 12.22 -10.31 1.93
CA LEU A 207 13.64 -10.65 1.82
C LEU A 207 14.25 -11.04 3.17
N ASP A 208 13.59 -10.67 4.27
CA ASP A 208 13.88 -11.00 5.67
C ASP A 208 15.35 -10.83 6.09
N GLY A 209 15.90 -9.63 5.85
CA GLY A 209 17.08 -9.08 6.55
C GLY A 209 18.30 -9.98 6.80
N GLY A 210 18.47 -11.11 6.09
CA GLY A 210 19.51 -12.09 6.40
C GLY A 210 19.07 -13.55 6.46
N ARG A 211 17.93 -13.88 7.07
CA ARG A 211 17.68 -15.24 7.59
C ARG A 211 17.17 -16.24 6.57
N ARG A 212 16.64 -15.76 5.45
CA ARG A 212 16.18 -16.60 4.34
C ARG A 212 17.25 -16.67 3.25
N THR A 213 17.43 -17.81 2.61
CA THR A 213 18.30 -17.91 1.43
C THR A 213 17.57 -17.38 0.18
N SER A 214 18.33 -17.05 -0.88
CA SER A 214 17.74 -16.73 -2.19
C SER A 214 16.90 -17.90 -2.73
N GLY A 215 17.34 -19.13 -2.48
CA GLY A 215 16.61 -20.35 -2.79
C GLY A 215 15.25 -20.43 -2.09
N ASP A 216 15.18 -20.18 -0.78
CA ASP A 216 13.92 -20.20 -0.02
C ASP A 216 12.91 -19.17 -0.55
N ILE A 217 13.40 -18.01 -0.96
CA ILE A 217 12.56 -16.93 -1.51
C ILE A 217 12.10 -17.31 -2.93
N ALA A 218 12.97 -17.87 -3.76
CA ALA A 218 12.60 -18.35 -5.09
C ALA A 218 11.60 -19.51 -5.03
N ASP A 219 11.70 -20.38 -4.02
CA ASP A 219 10.71 -21.42 -3.74
C ASP A 219 9.35 -20.81 -3.36
N GLU A 220 9.31 -19.82 -2.46
CA GLU A 220 8.06 -19.10 -2.14
C GLU A 220 7.45 -18.43 -3.38
N ILE A 221 8.26 -17.80 -4.23
CA ILE A 221 7.77 -17.18 -5.48
C ILE A 221 7.11 -18.24 -6.38
N ARG A 222 7.78 -19.38 -6.58
CA ARG A 222 7.26 -20.47 -7.43
C ARG A 222 5.97 -21.04 -6.85
N ASP A 223 5.93 -21.28 -5.55
CA ASP A 223 4.77 -21.83 -4.86
C ASP A 223 3.59 -20.85 -4.94
N ALA A 224 3.84 -19.54 -4.79
CA ALA A 224 2.85 -18.50 -4.99
C ALA A 224 2.25 -18.52 -6.41
N CYS A 225 3.07 -18.69 -7.45
CA CYS A 225 2.58 -18.88 -8.82
C CYS A 225 1.67 -20.12 -8.94
N GLY A 226 1.96 -21.19 -8.19
CA GLY A 226 1.11 -22.38 -8.09
C GLY A 226 -0.29 -22.10 -7.54
N TYR A 227 -0.43 -21.12 -6.63
CA TYR A 227 -1.71 -20.63 -6.12
C TYR A 227 -2.44 -19.66 -7.07
N GLY A 228 -1.89 -19.41 -8.27
CA GLY A 228 -2.47 -18.49 -9.26
C GLY A 228 -2.08 -17.02 -9.06
N VAL A 229 -1.08 -16.72 -8.23
CA VAL A 229 -0.54 -15.37 -8.09
C VAL A 229 0.04 -14.91 -9.42
N ALA A 230 -0.51 -13.81 -9.94
CA ALA A 230 -0.08 -13.24 -11.21
C ALA A 230 0.93 -12.09 -11.05
N ARG A 231 0.97 -11.47 -9.87
CA ARG A 231 1.87 -10.36 -9.56
C ARG A 231 2.31 -10.36 -8.10
N LEU A 232 3.53 -9.90 -7.83
CA LEU A 232 4.04 -9.79 -6.46
C LEU A 232 4.80 -8.48 -6.24
N ALA A 233 5.01 -8.15 -4.96
CA ALA A 233 5.86 -7.05 -4.52
C ALA A 233 6.67 -7.47 -3.29
N PHE A 234 7.78 -6.78 -3.04
CA PHE A 234 8.59 -7.00 -1.84
C PHE A 234 8.17 -6.04 -0.73
N THR A 235 8.26 -6.49 0.53
CA THR A 235 7.77 -5.70 1.68
C THR A 235 8.75 -4.64 2.18
N GLU A 236 10.05 -4.87 2.01
CA GLU A 236 11.11 -4.06 2.57
C GLU A 236 11.50 -2.91 1.64
N LEU A 237 12.05 -1.86 2.23
CA LEU A 237 12.83 -0.88 1.48
C LEU A 237 14.07 -1.57 0.90
N ILE A 238 14.23 -1.48 -0.42
CA ILE A 238 15.31 -2.10 -1.20
C ILE A 238 16.53 -1.15 -1.20
N ALA A 239 17.22 -1.09 -0.07
CA ALA A 239 18.42 -0.27 0.11
C ALA A 239 19.55 -1.09 0.74
N GLY A 240 20.81 -0.77 0.38
CA GLY A 240 22.01 -1.40 0.93
C GLY A 240 21.95 -2.93 0.86
N PRO A 241 22.11 -3.66 1.98
CA PRO A 241 22.08 -5.13 1.98
C PRO A 241 20.79 -5.76 1.43
N ALA A 242 19.65 -5.05 1.49
CA ALA A 242 18.40 -5.54 0.90
C ALA A 242 18.43 -5.48 -0.64
N ALA A 243 19.15 -4.52 -1.22
CA ALA A 243 19.33 -4.41 -2.66
C ALA A 243 20.23 -5.53 -3.21
N GLU A 244 21.34 -5.82 -2.53
CA GLU A 244 22.23 -6.95 -2.84
C GLU A 244 21.47 -8.28 -2.78
N ARG A 245 20.69 -8.47 -1.71
CA ARG A 245 19.86 -9.65 -1.55
C ARG A 245 18.76 -9.77 -2.61
N LEU A 246 18.15 -8.65 -3.00
CA LEU A 246 17.21 -8.68 -4.12
C LEU A 246 17.90 -9.14 -5.39
N ALA A 247 19.14 -8.70 -5.65
CA ALA A 247 19.91 -9.17 -6.80
C ALA A 247 20.10 -10.70 -6.77
N ASP A 248 20.56 -11.26 -5.65
CA ASP A 248 20.74 -12.71 -5.47
C ASP A 248 19.43 -13.49 -5.73
N VAL A 249 18.29 -12.99 -5.22
CA VAL A 249 16.98 -13.59 -5.44
C VAL A 249 16.58 -13.54 -6.91
N LEU A 250 16.83 -12.43 -7.60
CA LEU A 250 16.50 -12.28 -9.01
C LEU A 250 17.36 -13.18 -9.91
N GLU A 251 18.64 -13.36 -9.57
CA GLU A 251 19.50 -14.33 -10.24
C GLU A 251 18.98 -15.75 -10.08
N GLU A 252 18.60 -16.15 -8.86
CA GLU A 252 18.01 -17.46 -8.57
C GLU A 252 16.70 -17.67 -9.34
N VAL A 253 15.82 -16.67 -9.35
CA VAL A 253 14.55 -16.69 -10.12
C VAL A 253 14.80 -16.89 -11.61
N LEU A 254 15.80 -16.19 -12.16
CA LEU A 254 16.19 -16.29 -13.57
C LEU A 254 16.78 -17.67 -13.89
N GLN A 255 17.67 -18.17 -13.03
CA GLN A 255 18.29 -19.49 -13.19
C GLN A 255 17.25 -20.61 -13.15
N ARG A 256 16.23 -20.49 -12.30
CA ARG A 256 15.11 -21.44 -12.21
C ARG A 256 14.03 -21.24 -13.29
N GLY A 257 14.13 -20.19 -14.11
CA GLY A 257 13.16 -19.88 -15.16
C GLY A 257 11.77 -19.52 -14.64
N ILE A 258 11.66 -19.02 -13.41
CA ILE A 258 10.38 -18.67 -12.79
C ILE A 258 9.86 -17.39 -13.43
N ARG A 259 8.62 -17.44 -13.95
CA ARG A 259 7.98 -16.29 -14.60
C ARG A 259 6.89 -15.71 -13.71
N VAL A 260 7.11 -14.48 -13.24
CA VAL A 260 6.14 -13.74 -12.45
C VAL A 260 6.30 -12.24 -12.68
N ARG A 261 5.21 -11.48 -12.56
CA ARG A 261 5.25 -10.03 -12.68
C ARG A 261 5.56 -9.39 -11.34
N MET A 262 6.64 -8.64 -11.24
CA MET A 262 7.05 -7.97 -10.00
C MET A 262 6.79 -6.46 -10.05
N HIS A 263 6.53 -5.86 -8.89
CA HIS A 263 6.34 -4.42 -8.74
C HIS A 263 7.14 -3.94 -7.52
N ALA A 264 7.80 -2.79 -7.66
CA ALA A 264 8.22 -2.00 -6.51
C ALA A 264 7.10 -1.00 -6.19
N LEU A 265 6.66 -0.98 -4.93
CA LEU A 265 5.48 -0.24 -4.47
C LEU A 265 5.88 0.77 -3.40
N GLY A 266 6.64 1.79 -3.78
CA GLY A 266 7.08 2.84 -2.86
C GLY A 266 8.24 2.40 -1.95
N ASN A 267 9.00 1.40 -2.36
CA ASN A 267 10.04 0.77 -1.55
C ASN A 267 11.43 0.76 -2.20
N VAL A 268 11.64 1.59 -3.22
CA VAL A 268 12.94 1.80 -3.87
C VAL A 268 13.14 3.30 -4.00
N ARG A 269 14.25 3.87 -3.49
CA ARG A 269 14.61 5.26 -3.74
C ARG A 269 15.44 5.39 -5.01
N PRO A 270 15.44 6.56 -5.68
CA PRO A 270 16.36 6.81 -6.78
C PRO A 270 17.82 6.59 -6.38
N SER A 271 18.21 7.04 -5.19
CA SER A 271 19.56 6.86 -4.63
C SER A 271 19.96 5.39 -4.47
N ASP A 272 19.01 4.51 -4.16
CA ASP A 272 19.29 3.07 -3.99
C ASP A 272 19.72 2.44 -5.32
N LEU A 273 19.11 2.85 -6.43
CA LEU A 273 19.52 2.40 -7.77
C LEU A 273 20.85 3.01 -8.22
N LEU A 274 21.18 4.22 -7.76
CA LEU A 274 22.50 4.83 -8.02
C LEU A 274 23.62 4.12 -7.27
N ALA A 275 23.34 3.58 -6.09
CA ALA A 275 24.29 2.77 -5.33
C ALA A 275 24.49 1.37 -5.93
N HIS A 276 23.50 0.85 -6.67
CA HIS A 276 23.51 -0.47 -7.30
C HIS A 276 23.14 -0.39 -8.80
N PRO A 277 24.03 0.17 -9.65
CA PRO A 277 23.70 0.51 -11.03
C PRO A 277 23.36 -0.69 -11.95
N GLU A 278 23.73 -1.91 -11.56
CA GLU A 278 23.37 -3.16 -12.22
C GLU A 278 21.93 -3.62 -11.94
N LEU A 279 21.37 -3.19 -10.80
CA LEU A 279 20.09 -3.68 -10.30
C LEU A 279 18.91 -3.40 -11.25
N PRO A 280 18.79 -2.22 -11.91
CA PRO A 280 17.67 -1.98 -12.83
C PRO A 280 17.60 -2.98 -14.00
N ALA A 281 18.74 -3.35 -14.59
CA ALA A 281 18.78 -4.35 -15.66
C ALA A 281 18.35 -5.74 -15.15
N LEU A 282 18.79 -6.10 -13.94
CA LEU A 282 18.43 -7.36 -13.31
C LEU A 282 16.95 -7.40 -12.90
N MET A 283 16.41 -6.32 -12.32
CA MET A 283 14.99 -6.15 -12.02
C MET A 283 14.13 -6.35 -13.27
N ARG A 284 14.51 -5.71 -14.39
CA ARG A 284 13.77 -5.84 -15.65
C ARG A 284 13.74 -7.27 -16.16
N ARG A 285 14.89 -7.95 -16.18
CA ARG A 285 15.01 -9.35 -16.60
C ARG A 285 14.25 -10.30 -15.67
N GLY A 286 14.33 -10.06 -14.37
CA GLY A 286 13.68 -10.88 -13.32
C GLY A 286 12.16 -10.68 -13.21
N GLY A 287 11.57 -9.78 -14.00
CA GLY A 287 10.12 -9.67 -14.17
C GLY A 287 9.49 -8.42 -13.57
N PHE A 288 10.27 -7.42 -13.14
CA PHE A 288 9.70 -6.13 -12.74
C PHE A 288 9.05 -5.43 -13.94
N SER A 289 7.74 -5.21 -13.84
CA SER A 289 6.97 -4.45 -14.83
C SER A 289 6.80 -2.98 -14.47
N GLN A 290 6.93 -2.65 -13.18
CA GLN A 290 6.77 -1.29 -12.68
C GLN A 290 7.66 -1.05 -11.46
N ILE A 291 8.27 0.13 -11.43
CA ILE A 291 8.94 0.70 -10.27
C ILE A 291 8.20 1.97 -9.88
N CYS A 292 7.43 1.88 -8.81
CA CYS A 292 6.95 3.05 -8.10
C CYS A 292 7.97 3.40 -7.02
N PHE A 293 8.66 4.52 -7.17
CA PHE A 293 9.68 4.95 -6.23
C PHE A 293 9.08 5.34 -4.88
N ALA A 294 9.88 5.25 -3.83
CA ALA A 294 9.55 5.77 -2.51
C ALA A 294 9.39 7.29 -2.57
N ASP A 295 8.50 7.84 -1.73
CA ASP A 295 8.34 9.28 -1.59
C ASP A 295 9.50 9.90 -0.80
N ASP A 296 9.60 11.23 -0.86
CA ASP A 296 10.69 12.02 -0.28
C ASP A 296 10.39 12.49 1.16
N ARG A 297 9.63 11.70 1.93
CA ARG A 297 9.23 12.06 3.31
C ARG A 297 10.42 12.19 4.27
N ASP A 298 11.54 11.56 3.94
CA ASP A 298 12.78 11.60 4.71
C ASP A 298 13.67 12.81 4.38
N GLN A 299 13.36 13.55 3.31
CA GLN A 299 14.06 14.78 2.93
C GLN A 299 13.49 16.00 3.66
N PRO A 300 14.20 17.12 3.80
CA PRO A 300 13.62 18.37 4.32
C PRO A 300 12.36 18.81 3.57
N ALA A 301 11.38 19.36 4.28
CA ALA A 301 10.12 19.84 3.68
C ALA A 301 10.21 21.26 3.08
N ASP A 302 11.30 21.97 3.35
CA ASP A 302 11.56 23.37 2.96
C ASP A 302 12.11 23.51 1.52
N GLY A 303 12.20 22.42 0.77
CA GLY A 303 12.71 22.43 -0.61
C GLY A 303 14.22 22.41 -0.77
N SER A 304 14.98 22.50 0.31
CA SER A 304 16.45 22.58 0.26
C SER A 304 17.10 21.38 -0.45
N ALA A 305 16.41 20.23 -0.48
CA ALA A 305 16.86 19.01 -1.13
C ALA A 305 16.20 18.74 -2.50
N THR A 306 15.31 19.59 -3.00
CA THR A 306 14.55 19.30 -4.24
C THR A 306 15.46 19.11 -5.44
N ASP A 307 16.49 19.93 -5.60
CA ASP A 307 17.38 19.84 -6.77
C ASP A 307 18.20 18.55 -6.76
N GLU A 308 18.67 18.11 -5.58
CA GLU A 308 19.37 16.82 -5.42
C GLU A 308 18.43 15.63 -5.64
N LEU A 309 17.19 15.72 -5.13
CA LEU A 309 16.15 14.73 -5.37
C LEU A 309 15.87 14.57 -6.87
N VAL A 310 15.66 15.68 -7.58
CA VAL A 310 15.38 15.69 -9.03
C VAL A 310 16.58 15.15 -9.82
N SER A 311 17.80 15.54 -9.46
CA SER A 311 19.03 15.01 -10.05
C SER A 311 19.13 13.48 -9.88
N SER A 312 18.76 12.98 -8.70
CA SER A 312 18.75 11.55 -8.42
C SER A 312 17.72 10.81 -9.27
N TYR A 313 16.51 11.38 -9.44
CA TYR A 313 15.51 10.84 -10.35
C TYR A 313 15.97 10.78 -11.81
N HIS A 314 16.61 11.84 -12.31
CA HIS A 314 17.11 11.87 -13.68
C HIS A 314 18.12 10.74 -13.92
N ARG A 315 19.13 10.62 -13.05
CA ARG A 315 20.17 9.58 -13.17
C ARG A 315 19.60 8.17 -12.98
N ALA A 316 18.66 7.99 -12.06
CA ALA A 316 17.99 6.70 -11.88
C ALA A 316 17.14 6.33 -13.10
N ALA A 317 16.44 7.30 -13.72
CA ALA A 317 15.67 7.08 -14.94
C ALA A 317 16.56 6.64 -16.11
N GLU A 318 17.77 7.20 -16.25
CA GLU A 318 18.77 6.77 -17.22
C GLU A 318 19.21 5.32 -17.00
N LEU A 319 19.54 4.94 -15.76
CA LEU A 319 19.89 3.56 -15.43
C LEU A 319 18.74 2.59 -15.70
N CYS A 320 17.51 2.94 -15.33
CA CYS A 320 16.34 2.14 -15.64
C CYS A 320 16.12 2.01 -17.16
N HIS A 321 16.33 3.08 -17.92
CA HIS A 321 16.21 3.05 -19.38
C HIS A 321 17.25 2.10 -20.00
N LEU A 322 18.51 2.23 -19.60
CA LEU A 322 19.60 1.32 -20.01
C LEU A 322 19.32 -0.13 -19.60
N GLY A 323 18.68 -0.34 -18.45
CA GLY A 323 18.21 -1.63 -17.97
C GLY A 323 16.99 -2.20 -18.71
N GLY A 324 16.40 -1.45 -19.64
CA GLY A 324 15.30 -1.91 -20.50
C GLY A 324 13.88 -1.56 -20.00
N PHE A 325 13.75 -0.63 -19.06
CA PHE A 325 12.46 -0.03 -18.73
C PHE A 325 12.08 1.05 -19.76
N PRO A 326 10.81 1.09 -20.21
CA PRO A 326 10.34 2.14 -21.10
C PRO A 326 10.18 3.47 -20.34
N THR A 327 10.70 4.54 -20.92
CA THR A 327 10.66 5.88 -20.35
C THR A 327 9.32 6.56 -20.59
N ARG A 328 8.94 7.50 -19.72
CA ARG A 328 7.68 8.26 -19.84
C ARG A 328 6.42 7.41 -19.93
N THR A 329 6.46 6.21 -19.37
CA THR A 329 5.30 5.32 -19.22
C THR A 329 4.98 5.12 -17.73
N GLU A 330 4.00 4.29 -17.42
CA GLU A 330 3.75 3.86 -16.04
C GLU A 330 4.74 2.83 -15.50
N CYS A 331 5.71 2.37 -16.30
CA CYS A 331 6.73 1.44 -15.81
C CYS A 331 7.67 2.10 -14.78
N LEU A 332 7.86 3.41 -14.83
CA LEU A 332 8.67 4.16 -13.89
C LEU A 332 7.85 5.33 -13.35
N VAL A 333 7.63 5.37 -12.05
CA VAL A 333 6.75 6.36 -11.42
C VAL A 333 7.47 6.96 -10.22
N GLY A 334 7.88 8.22 -10.34
CA GLY A 334 8.43 8.97 -9.22
C GLY A 334 7.35 9.23 -8.16
N ALA A 335 7.77 9.54 -6.94
CA ALA A 335 6.87 9.87 -5.85
C ALA A 335 7.32 11.12 -5.13
N VAL A 336 6.33 11.95 -4.76
CA VAL A 336 6.49 13.15 -3.95
C VAL A 336 5.52 13.06 -2.78
N SER A 337 6.01 13.25 -1.56
CA SER A 337 5.20 13.29 -0.35
C SER A 337 4.45 14.62 -0.26
N LEU A 338 3.23 14.60 0.27
CA LEU A 338 2.37 15.77 0.43
C LEU A 338 1.57 15.70 1.74
N GLY A 339 1.46 16.80 2.46
CA GLY A 339 0.76 16.91 3.74
C GLY A 339 1.68 16.92 4.95
N ARG A 340 2.94 17.34 4.78
CA ARG A 340 3.97 17.30 5.83
C ARG A 340 3.86 18.51 6.77
N PRO A 341 4.37 18.43 8.02
CA PRO A 341 4.43 19.60 8.90
C PRO A 341 5.25 20.74 8.30
N GLY A 342 4.68 21.96 8.26
CA GLY A 342 5.37 23.17 7.79
C GLY A 342 5.71 23.17 6.28
N GLU A 343 5.01 22.36 5.49
CA GLU A 343 5.29 22.18 4.06
C GLU A 343 4.91 23.39 3.20
N ASP A 344 5.74 23.68 2.19
CA ASP A 344 5.47 24.66 1.14
C ASP A 344 4.83 23.97 -0.08
N LEU A 345 3.58 24.32 -0.39
CA LEU A 345 2.84 23.73 -1.50
C LEU A 345 3.34 24.16 -2.90
N GLU A 346 3.91 25.36 -3.03
CA GLU A 346 4.49 25.80 -4.29
C GLU A 346 5.72 24.97 -4.63
N GLU A 347 6.59 24.77 -3.63
CA GLU A 347 7.75 23.90 -3.78
C GLU A 347 7.34 22.46 -4.02
N ARG A 348 6.24 21.98 -3.40
CA ARG A 348 5.74 20.64 -3.73
C ARG A 348 5.23 20.49 -5.14
N ALA A 349 4.52 21.50 -5.65
CA ALA A 349 4.11 21.52 -7.05
C ALA A 349 5.33 21.54 -7.98
N ARG A 350 6.33 22.38 -7.69
CA ARG A 350 7.60 22.43 -8.42
C ARG A 350 8.29 21.07 -8.45
N ALA A 351 8.48 20.44 -7.29
CA ALA A 351 9.10 19.13 -7.19
C ALA A 351 8.35 18.06 -7.98
N ALA A 352 7.01 18.00 -7.89
CA ALA A 352 6.21 17.05 -8.66
C ALA A 352 6.38 17.24 -10.18
N THR A 353 6.40 18.49 -10.66
CA THR A 353 6.63 18.81 -12.08
C THR A 353 8.04 18.42 -12.53
N LEU A 354 9.07 18.71 -11.73
CA LEU A 354 10.46 18.37 -12.06
C LEU A 354 10.72 16.86 -12.03
N VAL A 355 10.15 16.15 -11.05
CA VAL A 355 10.21 14.68 -11.00
C VAL A 355 9.50 14.07 -12.21
N SER A 356 8.30 14.56 -12.55
CA SER A 356 7.58 14.11 -13.76
C SER A 356 8.36 14.40 -15.04
N HIS A 357 9.09 15.52 -15.12
CA HIS A 357 9.99 15.77 -16.23
C HIS A 357 11.12 14.72 -16.28
N ALA A 358 11.79 14.49 -15.15
CA ALA A 358 12.94 13.59 -15.07
C ALA A 358 12.61 12.11 -15.35
N ILE A 359 11.50 11.59 -14.83
CA ILE A 359 11.17 10.16 -14.93
C ILE A 359 9.91 9.85 -15.74
N GLY A 360 9.08 10.86 -15.98
CA GLY A 360 7.92 10.79 -16.86
C GLY A 360 6.57 10.73 -16.16
N ALA A 361 6.45 9.95 -15.08
CA ALA A 361 5.24 9.86 -14.27
C ALA A 361 5.54 10.15 -12.81
N VAL A 362 4.59 10.76 -12.09
CA VAL A 362 4.74 11.13 -10.69
C VAL A 362 3.47 10.83 -9.90
N ILE A 363 3.57 10.18 -8.75
CA ILE A 363 2.47 10.11 -7.79
C ILE A 363 2.72 11.06 -6.64
N VAL A 364 1.65 11.66 -6.16
CA VAL A 364 1.67 12.45 -4.94
C VAL A 364 1.17 11.57 -3.81
N TRP A 365 2.04 11.26 -2.86
CA TRP A 365 1.78 10.36 -1.75
C TRP A 365 1.40 11.15 -0.50
N PRO A 366 0.17 11.00 0.03
CA PRO A 366 -0.20 11.67 1.26
C PRO A 366 0.68 11.20 2.42
N TYR A 367 1.32 12.14 3.10
CA TYR A 367 2.07 11.91 4.32
C TYR A 367 1.12 11.43 5.42
N GLN A 368 1.44 10.29 6.04
CA GLN A 368 0.67 9.74 7.14
C GLN A 368 1.39 10.03 8.45
N PRO A 369 0.89 10.96 9.29
CA PRO A 369 1.46 11.17 10.61
C PRO A 369 1.31 9.94 11.50
N ALA A 370 2.31 9.73 12.35
CA ALA A 370 2.14 8.93 13.55
C ALA A 370 1.24 9.67 14.56
N PRO A 371 0.48 8.97 15.41
CA PRO A 371 -0.36 9.61 16.43
C PRO A 371 0.39 10.58 17.33
N SER A 372 1.66 10.32 17.62
CA SER A 372 2.53 11.17 18.44
C SER A 372 2.87 12.52 17.81
N GLU A 373 2.68 12.69 16.50
CA GLU A 373 3.00 13.92 15.77
C GLU A 373 1.85 14.94 15.77
N LEU A 374 0.67 14.54 16.23
CA LEU A 374 -0.52 15.39 16.31
C LEU A 374 -0.95 15.59 17.77
N PRO A 375 -1.65 16.70 18.08
CA PRO A 375 -2.21 16.90 19.41
C PRO A 375 -3.15 15.74 19.79
N PRO A 376 -3.13 15.25 21.05
CA PRO A 376 -4.00 14.16 21.50
C PRO A 376 -5.50 14.44 21.33
N SER A 377 -5.90 15.71 21.19
CA SER A 377 -7.28 16.12 20.93
C SER A 377 -7.76 15.82 19.52
N VAL A 378 -6.88 15.49 18.57
CA VAL A 378 -7.26 15.14 17.19
C VAL A 378 -7.64 13.65 17.14
N PRO A 379 -8.92 13.30 16.87
CA PRO A 379 -9.36 11.91 16.82
C PRO A 379 -8.59 11.10 15.78
N LEU A 380 -8.33 9.81 16.04
CA LEU A 380 -7.48 8.97 15.18
C LEU A 380 -7.98 8.92 13.72
N GLU A 381 -9.29 8.86 13.48
CA GLU A 381 -9.89 8.85 12.15
C GLU A 381 -9.63 10.16 11.37
N MET A 382 -9.40 11.27 12.08
CA MET A 382 -9.05 12.57 11.50
C MET A 382 -7.54 12.73 11.25
N GLN A 383 -6.71 11.79 11.72
CA GLN A 383 -5.26 11.75 11.48
C GLN A 383 -4.91 11.07 10.15
N ASN A 384 -5.90 10.64 9.36
CA ASN A 384 -5.68 10.07 8.03
C ASN A 384 -4.98 11.11 7.13
N GLY A 385 -3.82 10.75 6.58
CA GLY A 385 -2.99 11.63 5.75
C GLY A 385 -3.71 12.21 4.53
N LYS A 386 -4.76 11.54 4.03
CA LYS A 386 -5.61 12.01 2.92
C LYS A 386 -6.53 13.18 3.30
N LEU A 387 -6.61 13.49 4.59
CA LEU A 387 -7.34 14.65 5.13
C LEU A 387 -6.38 15.82 5.40
N PHE A 388 -5.06 15.64 5.18
CA PHE A 388 -4.02 16.64 5.40
C PHE A 388 -4.13 17.28 6.79
N PRO A 389 -3.88 16.52 7.88
CA PRO A 389 -4.12 16.99 9.25
C PRO A 389 -3.26 18.19 9.65
N PHE A 390 -2.11 18.41 9.01
CA PHE A 390 -1.26 19.58 9.26
C PHE A 390 -1.65 20.84 8.47
N ARG A 391 -2.63 20.78 7.56
CA ARG A 391 -2.94 21.89 6.63
C ARG A 391 -3.19 23.24 7.32
N GLN A 392 -3.92 23.22 8.44
CA GLN A 392 -4.24 24.45 9.17
C GLN A 392 -3.01 25.06 9.84
N HIS A 393 -2.07 24.23 10.31
CA HIS A 393 -0.81 24.70 10.88
C HIS A 393 0.11 25.31 9.81
N ALA A 394 0.00 24.85 8.57
CA ALA A 394 0.72 25.39 7.41
C ALA A 394 -0.01 26.59 6.76
N GLY A 395 -1.16 27.02 7.27
CA GLY A 395 -1.93 28.14 6.69
C GLY A 395 -2.60 27.81 5.35
N HIS A 396 -2.81 26.53 5.04
CA HIS A 396 -3.41 26.06 3.79
C HIS A 396 -4.79 25.44 4.00
N THR A 397 -5.62 25.47 2.95
CA THR A 397 -6.94 24.84 2.93
C THR A 397 -6.88 23.44 2.34
N TYR A 398 -7.88 22.59 2.62
CA TYR A 398 -8.01 21.28 1.97
C TYR A 398 -8.02 21.39 0.44
N ARG A 399 -8.60 22.45 -0.12
CA ARG A 399 -8.65 22.69 -1.57
C ARG A 399 -7.25 22.92 -2.17
N ASP A 400 -6.35 23.57 -1.46
CA ASP A 400 -4.99 23.81 -1.96
C ASP A 400 -4.24 22.49 -2.17
N TYR A 401 -4.37 21.56 -1.22
CA TYR A 401 -3.84 20.20 -1.38
C TYR A 401 -4.52 19.42 -2.52
N LEU A 402 -5.84 19.58 -2.70
CA LEU A 402 -6.53 18.99 -3.85
C LEU A 402 -6.00 19.52 -5.19
N HIS A 403 -5.57 20.78 -5.27
CA HIS A 403 -4.94 21.32 -6.49
C HIS A 403 -3.60 20.65 -6.78
N VAL A 404 -2.75 20.40 -5.78
CA VAL A 404 -1.48 19.67 -5.97
C VAL A 404 -1.73 18.22 -6.38
N LEU A 405 -2.71 17.55 -5.76
CA LEU A 405 -3.15 16.23 -6.22
C LEU A 405 -3.67 16.26 -7.67
N GLY A 406 -4.41 17.31 -8.03
CA GLY A 406 -4.93 17.54 -9.38
C GLY A 406 -3.82 17.76 -10.41
N LEU A 407 -2.76 18.47 -10.04
CA LEU A 407 -1.56 18.62 -10.87
C LEU A 407 -0.95 17.26 -11.21
N GLY A 408 -0.85 16.34 -10.24
CA GLY A 408 -0.39 14.97 -10.50
C GLY A 408 -1.21 14.24 -11.56
N VAL A 409 -2.53 14.48 -11.63
CA VAL A 409 -3.39 13.92 -12.69
C VAL A 409 -3.05 14.50 -14.06
N VAL A 410 -2.79 15.81 -14.13
CA VAL A 410 -2.40 16.49 -15.38
C VAL A 410 -1.04 16.00 -15.87
N LEU A 411 -0.04 15.94 -14.98
CA LEU A 411 1.31 15.47 -15.30
C LEU A 411 1.33 14.01 -15.78
N ASN A 412 0.43 13.19 -15.24
CA ASN A 412 0.29 11.78 -15.63
C ASN A 412 -0.68 11.55 -16.80
N ALA A 413 -1.20 12.59 -17.45
CA ALA A 413 -2.07 12.42 -18.61
C ALA A 413 -1.28 11.75 -19.75
N LYS A 414 -1.83 10.68 -20.33
CA LYS A 414 -1.16 9.85 -21.33
C LYS A 414 -1.83 9.93 -22.70
N TYR A 415 -1.02 9.84 -23.75
CA TYR A 415 -1.45 9.50 -25.10
C TYR A 415 -0.71 8.25 -25.58
N ARG A 416 -1.43 7.18 -25.94
CA ARG A 416 -0.85 5.88 -26.35
C ARG A 416 0.27 5.43 -25.39
N ASP A 417 -0.04 5.45 -24.09
CA ASP A 417 0.80 5.01 -22.98
C ASP A 417 1.96 5.93 -22.55
N HIS A 418 2.17 7.06 -23.24
CA HIS A 418 3.26 7.99 -22.92
C HIS A 418 2.73 9.29 -22.30
N THR A 419 3.40 9.79 -21.26
CA THR A 419 3.12 11.11 -20.67
C THR A 419 3.76 12.23 -21.48
N PHE A 420 3.08 13.37 -21.57
CA PHE A 420 3.62 14.56 -22.22
C PHE A 420 4.70 15.23 -21.37
N ASP A 421 5.83 15.60 -21.98
CA ASP A 421 6.90 16.32 -21.28
C ASP A 421 6.72 17.83 -21.39
N PHE A 422 6.18 18.44 -20.33
CA PHE A 422 5.97 19.89 -20.29
C PHE A 422 7.28 20.70 -20.29
N LEU A 423 8.38 20.12 -19.83
CA LEU A 423 9.68 20.80 -19.70
C LEU A 423 10.71 20.36 -20.75
N GLY A 424 10.41 19.34 -21.56
CA GLY A 424 11.30 18.83 -22.60
C GLY A 424 11.47 19.76 -23.83
N ASP A 425 12.33 19.37 -24.77
CA ASP A 425 12.75 20.21 -25.90
C ASP A 425 11.92 20.05 -27.19
N SER A 426 10.89 19.22 -27.16
CA SER A 426 10.00 19.03 -28.31
C SER A 426 9.36 20.34 -28.75
N MET A 427 9.00 20.45 -30.03
CA MET A 427 8.32 21.64 -30.57
C MET A 427 7.07 22.00 -29.76
N ILE A 428 6.21 21.01 -29.47
CA ILE A 428 4.96 21.24 -28.74
C ILE A 428 5.23 21.67 -27.28
N ALA A 429 6.23 21.08 -26.62
CA ALA A 429 6.60 21.47 -25.26
C ALA A 429 7.11 22.92 -25.21
N ARG A 430 7.97 23.32 -26.16
CA ARG A 430 8.43 24.72 -26.27
C ARG A 430 7.28 25.69 -26.54
N LEU A 431 6.41 25.39 -27.51
CA LEU A 431 5.23 26.22 -27.80
C LEU A 431 4.29 26.36 -26.59
N PHE A 432 4.10 25.28 -25.83
CA PHE A 432 3.30 25.30 -24.61
C PHE A 432 3.92 26.23 -23.55
N ARG A 433 5.23 26.10 -23.30
CA ARG A 433 5.94 26.98 -22.35
C ARG A 433 5.96 28.43 -22.81
N ASP A 434 6.14 28.69 -24.09
CA ASP A 434 6.06 30.04 -24.67
C ASP A 434 4.65 30.63 -24.51
N SER A 435 3.61 29.81 -24.71
CA SER A 435 2.22 30.21 -24.45
C SER A 435 2.01 30.57 -22.98
N ILE A 436 2.68 29.88 -22.05
CA ILE A 436 2.69 30.21 -20.60
C ILE A 436 3.40 31.50 -20.31
N ALA A 437 4.64 31.63 -20.75
CA ALA A 437 5.45 32.80 -20.45
C ALA A 437 4.86 34.10 -21.02
N ARG A 438 4.02 34.00 -22.07
CA ARG A 438 3.42 35.14 -22.77
C ARG A 438 1.91 35.27 -22.53
N ASP A 439 1.33 34.50 -21.62
CA ASP A 439 -0.12 34.47 -21.37
C ASP A 439 -0.97 34.36 -22.66
N SER A 440 -0.49 33.61 -23.66
CA SER A 440 -1.08 33.63 -25.00
C SER A 440 -2.46 32.96 -25.08
N TRP A 441 -2.88 32.22 -24.03
CA TRP A 441 -4.27 31.75 -23.89
C TRP A 441 -5.22 32.86 -23.44
N ILE A 442 -4.72 33.99 -22.94
CA ILE A 442 -5.55 35.15 -22.62
C ILE A 442 -5.95 35.77 -23.94
N ALA A 443 -7.07 35.28 -24.48
CA ALA A 443 -7.63 35.79 -25.71
C ALA A 443 -7.82 37.32 -25.59
N HIS A 444 -7.48 38.03 -26.67
CA HIS A 444 -7.71 39.46 -26.76
C HIS A 444 -9.21 39.76 -26.54
N GLU A 445 -9.54 40.91 -25.96
CA GLU A 445 -10.92 41.25 -25.58
C GLU A 445 -11.90 41.22 -26.78
N SER A 446 -11.39 41.52 -27.98
CA SER A 446 -12.12 41.39 -29.26
C SER A 446 -12.45 39.95 -29.68
N ILE A 447 -11.71 38.96 -29.18
CA ILE A 447 -11.95 37.52 -29.36
C ILE A 447 -12.83 36.99 -28.23
N LYS A 448 -12.74 37.60 -27.03
CA LYS A 448 -13.64 37.40 -25.88
C LYS A 448 -15.01 38.08 -26.07
N GLY A 449 -15.55 38.12 -27.30
CA GLY A 449 -16.99 38.34 -27.49
C GLY A 449 -17.77 37.39 -26.57
N PRO A 450 -18.99 37.74 -26.10
CA PRO A 450 -19.64 37.07 -24.99
C PRO A 450 -19.61 35.56 -25.21
N VAL A 451 -18.70 34.89 -24.49
CA VAL A 451 -18.54 33.45 -24.62
C VAL A 451 -19.77 32.86 -23.92
N GLN A 452 -20.85 32.67 -24.67
CA GLN A 452 -21.85 31.67 -24.32
C GLN A 452 -21.18 30.31 -24.44
N LEU A 453 -20.38 29.96 -23.43
CA LEU A 453 -20.24 28.55 -23.10
C LEU A 453 -21.68 28.06 -22.92
N PRO A 454 -22.09 26.92 -23.51
CA PRO A 454 -23.34 26.28 -23.14
C PRO A 454 -23.21 25.86 -21.69
N VAL A 455 -23.47 26.80 -20.78
CA VAL A 455 -23.83 26.50 -19.41
C VAL A 455 -25.10 25.68 -19.53
N LEU A 456 -24.96 24.42 -19.18
CA LEU A 456 -26.02 23.50 -18.78
C LEU A 456 -27.30 24.28 -18.46
N ARG A 457 -28.28 24.21 -19.37
CA ARG A 457 -29.65 24.59 -19.02
C ARG A 457 -30.06 23.71 -17.84
N ARG A 458 -30.56 24.38 -16.81
CA ARG A 458 -30.99 23.87 -15.50
C ARG A 458 -31.64 22.51 -15.51
#